data_AF-A0A0G4N7Q6-F1
#
_entry.id   AF-A0A0G4N7Q6-F1
#
_cell.length_a   1.000
_cell.length_b   1.000
_cell.length_c   1.000
_cell.angle_alpha   90.00
_cell.angle_beta   90.00
_cell.angle_gamma   90.00
#
_symmetry.space_group_name_H-M   'P 1'
#
loop_
_entity.id
_entity.type
_entity.pdbx_description
1 polymer ?
#
loop_
_entity_poly.entity_id
_entity_poly.type
_entity_poly.pdbx_seq_one_letter_code
_entity_poly.pdbx_strand_id
1 'polypeptide(L)'
;SSRESTLPYPEDDILPRKDIMGPREEERRVPLSRSRVPPTLTPSASVPAVMPFMPPEPFHSVDLTRPPRPVTPEARASTLQFDLRQDQAWPPAPFDPSRNSLTVDRPVGAYRRYSEDTGRDGPVQIPDCPRTKGVAGKTDWLCLSHCDNFNICPDCYSGVFGKSAFRSEFLPNLFRSIDKPISCDFGTSPWYRIAWLLTLKNNQPDLRLFHQIAKIAQSQPCPGDRVVLRSWYSIQNPSRDGTLPDFNVCYECAKTIEVLLPSLTGCFIQTQATAMPSNNICAMRYHPDRKRFVLYFDAMETTCDQAIAATSAPNIPSLAKTIDRISMFTECREDRPVAGENWYVMQYLPELTVCGDCYDDVVKPRILQDGQVARNFSMRPKQLNIATCQLYSERMREVFRKACRRNDVKYLEGKVLERQKIEASIHAELARLDKRRGQDEWTEKEMEKLISTWKKWE
;
A
#
# COMPACT_ATOMS: atom_id res chain seq x y z
N SER A 1 50.20 -40.88 7.31
CA SER A 1 49.58 -40.83 8.64
C SER A 1 49.15 -39.42 8.96
N SER A 2 48.06 -39.34 9.70
CA SER A 2 47.05 -38.29 9.71
C SER A 2 47.47 -36.98 10.40
N ARG A 3 46.83 -35.89 9.93
CA ARG A 3 46.75 -34.57 10.56
C ARG A 3 45.75 -34.61 11.72
N GLU A 4 46.05 -33.91 12.81
CA GLU A 4 45.07 -33.45 13.79
C GLU A 4 45.08 -31.92 13.80
N SER A 5 43.90 -31.32 13.58
CA SER A 5 43.64 -29.89 13.76
C SER A 5 42.36 -29.76 14.59
N THR A 6 42.51 -29.32 15.83
CA THR A 6 41.46 -29.15 16.83
C THR A 6 40.72 -27.83 16.60
N LEU A 7 39.41 -27.89 16.41
CA LEU A 7 38.48 -26.75 16.44
C LEU A 7 37.80 -26.68 17.82
N PRO A 8 37.51 -25.48 18.37
CA PRO A 8 36.64 -25.34 19.53
C PRO A 8 35.28 -24.70 19.16
N TYR A 9 34.24 -25.27 19.77
CA TYR A 9 32.83 -24.84 19.91
C TYR A 9 31.74 -25.50 19.05
N PRO A 10 30.55 -25.78 19.66
CA PRO A 10 29.65 -26.86 19.28
C PRO A 10 28.50 -26.41 18.38
N GLU A 11 28.01 -27.36 17.59
CA GLU A 11 26.79 -27.27 16.78
C GLU A 11 25.58 -27.63 17.65
N ASP A 12 24.52 -26.83 17.61
CA ASP A 12 23.22 -27.15 18.20
C ASP A 12 22.38 -27.99 17.23
N ASP A 13 22.03 -29.20 17.67
CA ASP A 13 21.22 -30.19 16.97
C ASP A 13 19.75 -29.78 16.83
N ILE A 14 19.25 -29.76 15.59
CA ILE A 14 17.82 -29.79 15.26
C ILE A 14 17.43 -31.27 15.08
N LEU A 15 16.72 -31.83 16.06
CA LEU A 15 16.20 -33.21 15.98
C LEU A 15 14.95 -33.33 15.07
N PRO A 16 14.88 -34.34 14.19
CA PRO A 16 13.69 -34.65 13.41
C PRO A 16 12.72 -35.58 14.18
N ARG A 17 11.42 -35.25 14.16
CA ARG A 17 10.36 -36.05 14.77
C ARG A 17 9.95 -37.19 13.83
N LYS A 18 10.11 -38.44 14.29
CA LYS A 18 9.74 -39.68 13.58
C LYS A 18 8.25 -39.99 13.72
N ASP A 19 7.65 -40.38 12.59
CA ASP A 19 6.38 -41.09 12.49
C ASP A 19 6.50 -42.55 12.97
N ILE A 20 5.47 -43.04 13.65
CA ILE A 20 5.27 -44.49 13.91
C ILE A 20 3.84 -44.84 13.50
N MET A 21 3.73 -45.70 12.49
CA MET A 21 2.51 -46.37 12.05
C MET A 21 2.25 -47.67 12.83
N GLY A 22 0.97 -47.98 13.00
CA GLY A 22 0.41 -49.34 13.03
C GLY A 22 -0.66 -49.58 14.10
N PRO A 23 -1.58 -50.56 13.97
CA PRO A 23 -2.11 -51.21 12.76
C PRO A 23 -3.66 -51.26 12.71
N ARG A 24 -4.12 -51.89 11.63
CA ARG A 24 -5.47 -52.05 11.04
C ARG A 24 -6.18 -53.31 11.57
N GLU A 25 -7.52 -53.25 11.72
CA GLU A 25 -8.55 -54.32 11.64
C GLU A 25 -9.88 -53.74 12.21
N GLU A 26 -11.12 -54.11 11.87
CA GLU A 26 -11.79 -54.78 10.76
C GLU A 26 -13.32 -54.55 10.96
N GLU A 27 -14.10 -54.76 9.91
CA GLU A 27 -15.54 -54.57 9.72
C GLU A 27 -16.49 -54.88 10.90
N ARG A 28 -17.56 -54.07 11.04
CA ARG A 28 -18.90 -54.64 11.31
C ARG A 28 -20.06 -53.79 10.75
N ARG A 29 -21.04 -54.54 10.23
CA ARG A 29 -22.17 -54.15 9.38
C ARG A 29 -23.33 -53.46 10.12
N VAL A 30 -24.11 -52.74 9.30
CA VAL A 30 -25.39 -52.02 9.51
C VAL A 30 -26.50 -52.87 10.19
N PRO A 31 -27.61 -52.26 10.69
CA PRO A 31 -28.76 -52.11 9.78
C PRO A 31 -29.56 -50.80 9.87
N LEU A 32 -30.20 -50.56 8.73
CA LEU A 32 -31.19 -49.56 8.35
C LEU A 32 -32.35 -49.35 9.33
N SER A 33 -32.90 -48.13 9.32
CA SER A 33 -34.35 -47.92 9.47
C SER A 33 -34.83 -46.83 8.51
N ARG A 34 -35.63 -47.28 7.54
CA ARG A 34 -36.49 -46.46 6.67
C ARG A 34 -37.70 -45.99 7.48
N SER A 35 -38.13 -44.75 7.28
CA SER A 35 -39.56 -44.50 7.07
C SER A 35 -39.76 -43.35 6.09
N ARG A 36 -40.66 -43.59 5.15
CA ARG A 36 -40.98 -42.80 3.95
C ARG A 36 -42.50 -42.63 3.97
N VAL A 37 -43.02 -41.41 4.06
CA VAL A 37 -44.31 -41.00 3.45
C VAL A 37 -44.32 -39.46 3.19
N PRO A 38 -44.62 -39.00 1.96
CA PRO A 38 -45.01 -37.62 1.58
C PRO A 38 -46.52 -37.56 1.19
N PRO A 39 -47.06 -36.53 0.50
CA PRO A 39 -47.01 -35.06 0.65
C PRO A 39 -48.43 -34.45 0.77
N THR A 40 -48.56 -33.12 0.98
CA THR A 40 -49.77 -32.41 0.53
C THR A 40 -49.46 -30.95 0.16
N LEU A 41 -49.79 -30.60 -1.09
CA LEU A 41 -49.82 -29.25 -1.65
C LEU A 41 -51.19 -28.63 -1.38
N THR A 42 -51.26 -27.32 -1.13
CA THR A 42 -52.19 -26.37 -1.77
C THR A 42 -51.92 -24.91 -1.32
N PRO A 43 -52.37 -23.89 -2.11
CA PRO A 43 -51.75 -22.56 -2.17
C PRO A 43 -52.64 -21.41 -1.63
N SER A 44 -52.10 -20.19 -1.70
CA SER A 44 -52.71 -18.87 -1.46
C SER A 44 -52.52 -18.35 -0.02
N ALA A 45 -52.31 -17.06 0.26
CA ALA A 45 -52.63 -15.86 -0.49
C ALA A 45 -51.66 -14.71 -0.19
N SER A 46 -51.51 -13.84 -1.18
CA SER A 46 -50.88 -12.52 -1.14
C SER A 46 -51.69 -11.57 -0.24
N VAL A 47 -51.01 -10.82 0.64
CA VAL A 47 -51.60 -9.63 1.29
C VAL A 47 -50.57 -8.49 1.21
N PRO A 48 -50.93 -7.30 0.70
CA PRO A 48 -50.05 -6.15 0.66
C PRO A 48 -50.06 -5.45 2.02
N ALA A 49 -48.87 -5.17 2.58
CA ALA A 49 -48.75 -4.35 3.78
C ALA A 49 -48.81 -2.86 3.39
N VAL A 50 -49.92 -2.24 3.76
CA VAL A 50 -50.18 -0.80 3.70
C VAL A 50 -49.43 -0.11 4.84
N MET A 51 -48.72 0.96 4.51
CA MET A 51 -48.00 1.84 5.46
C MET A 51 -48.99 2.67 6.28
N PRO A 52 -48.87 2.77 7.61
CA PRO A 52 -49.63 3.74 8.39
C PRO A 52 -49.02 5.14 8.28
N PHE A 53 -49.86 6.07 7.82
CA PHE A 53 -49.67 7.53 7.79
C PHE A 53 -49.49 8.08 9.21
N MET A 54 -48.42 8.85 9.48
CA MET A 54 -48.29 9.66 10.69
C MET A 54 -48.84 11.08 10.46
N PRO A 55 -49.61 11.66 11.40
CA PRO A 55 -50.07 13.04 11.32
C PRO A 55 -48.95 14.04 11.70
N PRO A 56 -48.97 15.27 11.13
CA PRO A 56 -47.98 16.30 11.42
C PRO A 56 -48.37 17.07 12.70
N GLU A 57 -47.40 17.30 13.58
CA GLU A 57 -47.53 18.18 14.75
C GLU A 57 -46.66 19.44 14.57
N PRO A 58 -47.03 20.56 15.22
CA PRO A 58 -46.93 21.90 14.65
C PRO A 58 -45.65 22.68 14.98
N PHE A 59 -45.42 23.67 14.12
CA PHE A 59 -44.41 24.72 14.21
C PHE A 59 -44.47 25.50 15.53
N HIS A 60 -43.32 25.61 16.21
CA HIS A 60 -43.09 26.64 17.22
C HIS A 60 -42.04 27.64 16.71
N SER A 61 -42.52 28.81 16.34
CA SER A 61 -41.76 30.04 16.10
C SER A 61 -41.37 30.66 17.43
N VAL A 62 -40.10 31.07 17.58
CA VAL A 62 -39.71 32.02 18.64
C VAL A 62 -38.67 33.02 18.11
N ASP A 63 -39.16 34.25 17.99
CA ASP A 63 -38.54 35.58 18.08
C ASP A 63 -37.09 35.82 17.67
N LEU A 64 -36.96 36.37 16.47
CA LEU A 64 -35.98 37.40 16.15
C LEU A 64 -36.54 38.76 16.58
N THR A 65 -35.98 39.41 17.60
CA THR A 65 -36.03 40.88 17.75
C THR A 65 -35.12 41.37 18.89
N ARG A 66 -33.90 41.83 18.55
CA ARG A 66 -33.33 43.02 19.20
C ARG A 66 -32.18 43.61 18.36
N PRO A 67 -32.23 44.89 17.97
CA PRO A 67 -31.14 45.54 17.25
C PRO A 67 -30.17 46.24 18.20
N PRO A 68 -28.89 46.40 17.84
CA PRO A 68 -28.09 47.52 18.30
C PRO A 68 -27.88 48.54 17.17
N ARG A 69 -28.01 49.82 17.56
CA ARG A 69 -27.81 51.03 16.76
C ARG A 69 -26.32 51.33 16.49
N PRO A 70 -26.03 52.25 15.54
CA PRO A 70 -24.75 52.34 14.84
C PRO A 70 -23.74 53.29 15.51
N VAL A 71 -22.45 53.04 15.32
CA VAL A 71 -21.39 54.04 15.45
C VAL A 71 -20.42 53.86 14.29
N THR A 72 -20.21 54.95 13.55
CA THR A 72 -19.31 55.07 12.39
C THR A 72 -17.95 55.68 12.84
N PRO A 73 -17.03 56.09 11.95
CA PRO A 73 -15.69 55.50 11.91
C PRO A 73 -14.60 56.52 12.28
N GLU A 74 -13.42 56.08 12.74
CA GLU A 74 -12.22 56.92 12.58
C GLU A 74 -10.92 56.14 12.75
N ALA A 75 -9.96 56.57 11.95
CA ALA A 75 -8.67 55.97 11.70
C ALA A 75 -7.69 56.11 12.87
N ARG A 76 -6.68 55.22 12.91
CA ARG A 76 -5.26 55.61 12.83
C ARG A 76 -4.32 54.41 12.79
N ALA A 77 -3.35 54.54 11.90
CA ALA A 77 -2.16 53.72 11.75
C ALA A 77 -1.19 53.88 12.94
N SER A 78 -0.08 53.12 12.87
CA SER A 78 1.18 53.22 13.66
C SER A 78 1.19 52.38 14.96
N THR A 79 2.21 51.59 15.33
CA THR A 79 3.60 51.44 14.88
C THR A 79 4.18 50.15 15.50
N LEU A 80 5.12 49.51 14.78
CA LEU A 80 6.01 48.45 15.24
C LEU A 80 6.84 48.87 16.47
N GLN A 81 6.84 48.08 17.54
CA GLN A 81 7.89 48.14 18.56
C GLN A 81 8.43 46.74 18.87
N PHE A 82 9.72 46.59 18.55
CA PHE A 82 10.62 45.54 19.00
C PHE A 82 10.91 45.76 20.49
N ASP A 83 10.69 44.73 21.32
CA ASP A 83 11.26 44.67 22.67
C ASP A 83 12.38 43.62 22.70
N LEU A 84 13.60 44.15 22.78
CA LEU A 84 14.82 43.42 23.09
C LEU A 84 15.05 43.50 24.61
N ARG A 85 15.14 42.32 25.24
CA ARG A 85 15.98 41.93 26.39
C ARG A 85 15.23 41.38 27.61
N GLN A 86 15.39 40.08 27.80
CA GLN A 86 15.79 39.54 29.10
C GLN A 86 16.73 38.35 28.89
N ASP A 87 18.02 38.57 29.19
CA ASP A 87 19.04 37.54 29.39
C ASP A 87 18.71 36.73 30.65
N GLN A 88 18.57 35.40 30.54
CA GLN A 88 18.80 34.49 31.65
C GLN A 88 19.59 33.23 31.21
N ALA A 89 20.77 33.13 31.82
CA ALA A 89 21.73 32.05 32.01
C ALA A 89 21.51 30.65 31.38
N TRP A 90 22.52 30.23 30.63
CA TRP A 90 22.88 28.87 30.17
C TRP A 90 23.42 28.01 31.34
N PRO A 91 23.10 26.71 31.44
CA PRO A 91 23.62 25.68 30.51
C PRO A 91 22.52 24.97 29.70
N PRO A 92 22.86 24.29 28.59
CA PRO A 92 21.90 23.50 27.85
C PRO A 92 21.53 22.27 28.68
N ALA A 93 20.26 21.86 28.61
CA ALA A 93 19.82 20.59 29.16
C ALA A 93 20.70 19.43 28.64
N PRO A 94 20.90 18.36 29.44
CA PRO A 94 21.69 17.21 29.04
C PRO A 94 21.22 16.66 27.69
N PHE A 95 22.17 16.44 26.78
CA PHE A 95 21.91 15.84 25.48
C PHE A 95 21.36 14.42 25.68
N ASP A 96 20.05 14.25 25.47
CA ASP A 96 19.36 12.97 25.46
C ASP A 96 19.22 12.49 23.99
N PRO A 97 19.98 11.46 23.57
CA PRO A 97 19.95 10.93 22.20
C PRO A 97 18.59 10.35 21.79
N SER A 98 17.69 10.11 22.75
CA SER A 98 16.34 9.58 22.50
C SER A 98 15.36 10.62 21.96
N ARG A 99 15.60 11.92 22.26
CA ARG A 99 14.66 13.01 21.94
C ARG A 99 15.04 13.82 20.70
N ASN A 100 16.30 13.77 20.28
CA ASN A 100 16.83 14.58 19.18
C ASN A 100 17.27 13.73 17.97
N SER A 101 16.63 12.58 17.72
CA SER A 101 16.66 12.00 16.38
C SER A 101 15.94 12.97 15.45
N LEU A 102 16.71 13.86 14.81
CA LEU A 102 16.28 14.75 13.74
C LEU A 102 15.86 13.90 12.53
N THR A 103 14.68 13.28 12.59
CA THR A 103 13.88 13.11 11.40
C THR A 103 13.48 14.51 10.97
N VAL A 104 13.89 14.92 9.78
CA VAL A 104 13.23 16.05 9.12
C VAL A 104 11.80 15.58 8.87
N ASP A 105 10.92 15.80 9.85
CA ASP A 105 9.51 15.40 9.79
C ASP A 105 8.83 16.26 8.74
N ARG A 106 8.95 15.82 7.49
CA ARG A 106 7.94 16.12 6.48
C ARG A 106 6.62 15.60 7.05
N PRO A 107 5.53 16.40 7.05
CA PRO A 107 4.24 15.89 7.47
C PRO A 107 3.92 14.65 6.62
N VAL A 108 3.76 13.51 7.29
CA VAL A 108 3.42 12.23 6.67
C VAL A 108 1.90 12.07 6.75
N GLY A 109 1.26 11.72 5.64
CA GLY A 109 -0.17 11.44 5.54
C GLY A 109 -0.62 10.28 6.43
N ALA A 110 -1.89 10.25 6.79
CA ALA A 110 -2.46 9.23 7.68
C ALA A 110 -2.34 7.83 7.06
N TYR A 111 -2.49 7.70 5.74
CA TYR A 111 -2.35 6.40 5.09
C TYR A 111 -0.92 5.86 5.15
N ARG A 112 0.07 6.73 4.95
CA ARG A 112 1.48 6.33 4.98
C ARG A 112 1.91 5.89 6.37
N ARG A 113 1.52 6.63 7.42
CA ARG A 113 1.73 6.21 8.82
C ARG A 113 1.14 4.83 9.06
N TYR A 114 -0.12 4.61 8.69
CA TYR A 114 -0.76 3.29 8.80
C TYR A 114 0.00 2.19 8.04
N SER A 115 0.48 2.47 6.81
CA SER A 115 1.17 1.46 6.00
C SER A 115 2.56 1.10 6.53
N GLU A 116 3.24 2.03 7.21
CA GLU A 116 4.58 1.83 7.77
C GLU A 116 4.51 1.28 9.22
N ASP A 117 3.48 1.62 10.01
CA ASP A 117 3.29 1.22 11.42
C ASP A 117 2.60 -0.14 11.59
N THR A 118 2.92 -1.14 10.77
CA THR A 118 2.32 -2.49 10.83
C THR A 118 2.60 -3.28 12.14
N GLY A 119 3.21 -2.65 13.16
CA GLY A 119 3.44 -3.19 14.49
C GLY A 119 2.58 -2.54 15.58
N ARG A 120 1.49 -3.22 15.96
CA ARG A 120 0.78 -3.26 17.28
C ARG A 120 0.37 -1.96 18.03
N ASP A 121 0.94 -0.79 17.78
CA ASP A 121 0.71 0.42 18.60
C ASP A 121 -0.01 1.57 17.85
N GLY A 122 -0.44 1.35 16.60
CA GLY A 122 -1.26 2.30 15.87
C GLY A 122 -2.72 2.36 16.38
N PRO A 123 -3.38 3.53 16.37
CA PRO A 123 -4.76 3.69 16.89
C PRO A 123 -5.83 2.95 16.07
N VAL A 124 -5.51 2.54 14.83
CA VAL A 124 -6.44 1.81 13.94
C VAL A 124 -5.79 0.52 13.47
N GLN A 125 -6.25 -0.62 14.00
CA GLN A 125 -5.79 -1.95 13.63
C GLN A 125 -6.70 -2.51 12.53
N ILE A 126 -6.22 -2.53 11.28
CA ILE A 126 -6.94 -3.18 10.18
C ILE A 126 -6.29 -4.57 9.96
N PRO A 127 -7.02 -5.67 10.18
CA PRO A 127 -6.45 -7.00 10.04
C PRO A 127 -6.21 -7.38 8.58
N ASP A 128 -5.24 -8.28 8.36
CA ASP A 128 -5.04 -8.88 7.06
C ASP A 128 -6.24 -9.76 6.67
N CYS A 129 -6.71 -9.58 5.43
CA CYS A 129 -7.89 -10.27 4.94
C CYS A 129 -7.52 -11.67 4.40
N PRO A 130 -8.12 -12.76 4.92
CA PRO A 130 -7.90 -14.10 4.37
C PRO A 130 -8.64 -14.34 3.04
N ARG A 131 -9.58 -13.46 2.65
CA ARG A 131 -10.47 -13.63 1.49
C ARG A 131 -10.24 -12.61 0.38
N THR A 132 -8.97 -12.36 0.04
CA THR A 132 -8.57 -11.47 -1.07
C THR A 132 -8.75 -12.11 -2.45
N LYS A 133 -8.65 -13.43 -2.55
CA LYS A 133 -8.88 -14.20 -3.79
C LYS A 133 -10.38 -14.49 -3.94
N GLY A 134 -10.87 -14.43 -5.19
CA GLY A 134 -12.28 -14.71 -5.50
C GLY A 134 -12.62 -16.18 -5.25
N VAL A 135 -13.60 -16.44 -4.39
CA VAL A 135 -14.07 -17.79 -4.04
C VAL A 135 -15.58 -17.87 -4.24
N ALA A 136 -16.06 -18.88 -4.97
CA ALA A 136 -17.48 -19.17 -5.16
C ALA A 136 -18.02 -20.02 -3.98
N GLY A 137 -19.34 -20.10 -3.81
CA GLY A 137 -19.96 -21.00 -2.83
C GLY A 137 -20.11 -20.47 -1.40
N LYS A 138 -19.66 -19.24 -1.11
CA LYS A 138 -19.73 -18.65 0.23
C LYS A 138 -20.96 -17.75 0.37
N THR A 139 -21.73 -17.91 1.44
CA THR A 139 -23.01 -17.21 1.70
C THR A 139 -22.95 -16.19 2.84
N ASP A 140 -21.82 -16.12 3.54
CA ASP A 140 -21.61 -15.31 4.75
C ASP A 140 -21.11 -13.88 4.43
N TRP A 141 -21.35 -13.38 3.23
CA TRP A 141 -20.87 -12.06 2.81
C TRP A 141 -21.84 -10.95 3.22
N LEU A 142 -21.26 -9.82 3.63
CA LEU A 142 -21.99 -8.60 3.93
C LEU A 142 -21.75 -7.59 2.79
N CYS A 143 -22.70 -6.69 2.59
CA CYS A 143 -22.57 -5.53 1.72
C CYS A 143 -22.98 -4.27 2.48
N LEU A 144 -22.67 -3.11 1.89
CA LEU A 144 -23.15 -1.83 2.42
C LEU A 144 -24.62 -1.63 2.02
N SER A 145 -25.38 -0.97 2.90
CA SER A 145 -26.76 -0.59 2.62
C SER A 145 -26.85 0.19 1.31
N HIS A 146 -27.78 -0.18 0.42
CA HIS A 146 -27.92 0.44 -0.91
C HIS A 146 -26.68 0.35 -1.82
N CYS A 147 -25.78 -0.62 -1.58
CA CYS A 147 -24.56 -0.80 -2.36
C CYS A 147 -24.25 -2.29 -2.55
N ASP A 148 -24.94 -2.88 -3.53
CA ASP A 148 -24.87 -4.32 -3.83
C ASP A 148 -23.62 -4.73 -4.61
N ASN A 149 -22.67 -3.84 -4.84
CA ASN A 149 -21.42 -4.14 -5.54
C ASN A 149 -20.20 -4.13 -4.61
N PHE A 150 -20.39 -3.81 -3.33
CA PHE A 150 -19.36 -3.90 -2.31
C PHE A 150 -19.54 -5.19 -1.50
N ASN A 151 -18.46 -5.94 -1.31
CA ASN A 151 -18.41 -7.19 -0.58
C ASN A 151 -17.37 -7.12 0.54
N ILE A 152 -17.80 -7.45 1.75
CA ILE A 152 -16.91 -7.59 2.90
C ILE A 152 -17.09 -8.96 3.53
N CYS A 153 -15.97 -9.60 3.87
CA CYS A 153 -16.01 -10.87 4.60
C CYS A 153 -16.30 -10.64 6.09
N PRO A 154 -16.81 -11.66 6.81
CA PRO A 154 -17.04 -11.56 8.25
C PRO A 154 -15.80 -11.20 9.06
N ASP A 155 -14.61 -11.65 8.62
CA ASP A 155 -13.34 -11.38 9.29
C ASP A 155 -13.00 -9.88 9.25
N CYS A 156 -13.06 -9.25 8.07
CA CYS A 156 -12.85 -7.81 7.92
C CYS A 156 -13.96 -7.00 8.61
N TYR A 157 -15.21 -7.45 8.52
CA TYR A 157 -16.33 -6.79 9.18
C TYR A 157 -16.16 -6.79 10.70
N SER A 158 -15.96 -7.96 11.31
CA SER A 158 -15.84 -8.10 12.77
C SER A 158 -14.58 -7.41 13.31
N GLY A 159 -13.48 -7.46 12.56
CA GLY A 159 -12.23 -6.82 12.94
C GLY A 159 -12.27 -5.28 12.91
N VAL A 160 -12.93 -4.69 11.91
CA VAL A 160 -12.89 -3.23 11.69
C VAL A 160 -14.19 -2.52 12.07
N PHE A 161 -15.34 -3.07 11.67
CA PHE A 161 -16.64 -2.39 11.76
C PHE A 161 -17.55 -2.94 12.86
N GLY A 162 -17.36 -4.18 13.32
CA GLY A 162 -18.25 -4.82 14.29
C GLY A 162 -18.38 -4.08 15.62
N LYS A 163 -17.35 -3.31 16.00
CA LYS A 163 -17.30 -2.47 17.20
C LYS A 163 -17.51 -0.97 16.92
N SER A 164 -17.67 -0.56 15.66
CA SER A 164 -17.81 0.84 15.28
C SER A 164 -19.28 1.28 15.25
N ALA A 165 -19.49 2.60 15.21
CA ALA A 165 -20.83 3.17 15.05
C ALA A 165 -21.49 2.78 13.71
N PHE A 166 -20.69 2.41 12.71
CA PHE A 166 -21.15 2.07 11.35
C PHE A 166 -21.60 0.61 11.20
N ARG A 167 -21.60 -0.18 12.28
CA ARG A 167 -21.92 -1.63 12.23
C ARG A 167 -23.26 -1.95 11.55
N SER A 168 -24.24 -1.05 11.67
CA SER A 168 -25.61 -1.20 11.16
C SER A 168 -25.74 -0.84 9.67
N GLU A 169 -24.72 -0.24 9.07
CA GLU A 169 -24.72 0.05 7.63
C GLU A 169 -24.41 -1.20 6.79
N PHE A 170 -23.91 -2.27 7.41
CA PHE A 170 -23.60 -3.52 6.74
C PHE A 170 -24.74 -4.53 6.88
N LEU A 171 -25.22 -5.03 5.74
CA LEU A 171 -26.35 -5.95 5.67
C LEU A 171 -25.91 -7.27 5.00
N PRO A 172 -26.49 -8.42 5.40
CA PRO A 172 -26.30 -9.68 4.70
C PRO A 172 -26.74 -9.57 3.23
N ASN A 173 -25.90 -10.04 2.32
CA ASN A 173 -26.22 -10.01 0.90
C ASN A 173 -26.95 -11.28 0.47
N LEU A 174 -28.29 -11.26 0.56
CA LEU A 174 -29.14 -12.44 0.41
C LEU A 174 -29.48 -12.83 -1.05
N PHE A 175 -29.15 -11.99 -2.05
CA PHE A 175 -29.63 -12.15 -3.43
C PHE A 175 -28.53 -12.48 -4.47
N ARG A 176 -27.37 -13.00 -4.05
CA ARG A 176 -26.26 -13.30 -4.99
C ARG A 176 -26.29 -14.72 -5.55
N SER A 177 -25.81 -14.86 -6.79
CA SER A 177 -25.53 -16.16 -7.38
C SER A 177 -24.33 -16.82 -6.70
N ILE A 178 -24.54 -18.05 -6.22
CA ILE A 178 -23.55 -18.85 -5.49
C ILE A 178 -22.35 -19.22 -6.39
N ASP A 179 -22.58 -19.27 -7.70
CA ASP A 179 -21.60 -19.72 -8.68
C ASP A 179 -20.53 -18.68 -9.06
N LYS A 180 -20.74 -17.40 -8.71
CA LYS A 180 -19.79 -16.34 -9.05
C LYS A 180 -18.68 -16.25 -8.00
N PRO A 181 -17.40 -16.31 -8.39
CA PRO A 181 -16.31 -16.11 -7.44
C PRO A 181 -16.31 -14.66 -6.93
N ILE A 182 -16.32 -14.49 -5.61
CA ILE A 182 -16.33 -13.19 -4.96
C ILE A 182 -15.16 -13.05 -3.98
N SER A 183 -14.60 -11.85 -3.92
CA SER A 183 -13.49 -11.47 -3.03
C SER A 183 -13.94 -10.36 -2.10
N CYS A 184 -13.24 -10.21 -0.97
CA CYS A 184 -13.45 -9.09 -0.06
C CYS A 184 -12.88 -7.80 -0.68
N ASP A 185 -13.74 -6.86 -1.05
CA ASP A 185 -13.35 -5.59 -1.65
C ASP A 185 -12.53 -4.72 -0.69
N PHE A 186 -12.87 -4.73 0.61
CA PHE A 186 -12.08 -4.07 1.66
C PHE A 186 -10.68 -4.70 1.84
N GLY A 187 -10.58 -6.02 1.62
CA GLY A 187 -9.31 -6.74 1.68
C GLY A 187 -8.44 -6.50 0.45
N THR A 188 -9.04 -6.49 -0.74
CA THR A 188 -8.35 -6.45 -2.02
C THR A 188 -8.00 -5.04 -2.47
N SER A 189 -8.88 -4.06 -2.26
CA SER A 189 -8.67 -2.69 -2.71
C SER A 189 -8.13 -1.79 -1.59
N PRO A 190 -6.97 -1.14 -1.77
CA PRO A 190 -6.44 -0.21 -0.77
C PRO A 190 -7.33 1.03 -0.62
N TRP A 191 -8.13 1.37 -1.63
CA TRP A 191 -8.97 2.57 -1.62
C TRP A 191 -10.02 2.55 -0.49
N TYR A 192 -10.60 1.38 -0.18
CA TYR A 192 -11.54 1.28 0.94
C TYR A 192 -10.85 1.37 2.30
N ARG A 193 -9.60 0.89 2.42
CA ARG A 193 -8.81 1.06 3.65
C ARG A 193 -8.45 2.54 3.85
N ILE A 194 -8.04 3.23 2.79
CA ILE A 194 -7.79 4.68 2.79
C ILE A 194 -9.08 5.43 3.15
N ALA A 195 -10.21 5.09 2.53
CA ALA A 195 -11.50 5.70 2.82
C ALA A 195 -11.88 5.57 4.30
N TRP A 196 -11.64 4.40 4.88
CA TRP A 196 -11.87 4.18 6.31
C TRP A 196 -10.99 5.07 7.19
N LEU A 197 -9.68 5.12 6.90
CA LEU A 197 -8.74 5.96 7.65
C LEU A 197 -9.11 7.45 7.54
N LEU A 198 -9.53 7.93 6.37
CA LEU A 198 -9.97 9.31 6.17
C LEU A 198 -11.32 9.60 6.83
N THR A 199 -12.23 8.61 6.86
CA THR A 199 -13.51 8.71 7.59
C THR A 199 -13.25 8.96 9.08
N LEU A 200 -12.32 8.20 9.67
CA LEU A 200 -11.91 8.39 11.06
C LEU A 200 -11.15 9.71 11.29
N LYS A 201 -10.16 10.02 10.43
CA LYS A 201 -9.35 11.25 10.51
C LYS A 201 -10.22 12.51 10.48
N ASN A 202 -11.22 12.53 9.61
CA ASN A 202 -12.07 13.69 9.39
C ASN A 202 -13.38 13.63 10.19
N ASN A 203 -13.54 12.64 11.09
CA ASN A 203 -14.74 12.40 11.89
C ASN A 203 -16.04 12.45 11.06
N GLN A 204 -16.04 11.77 9.92
CA GLN A 204 -17.19 11.74 9.02
C GLN A 204 -18.35 10.94 9.66
N PRO A 205 -19.60 11.42 9.56
CA PRO A 205 -20.74 10.79 10.22
C PRO A 205 -21.27 9.55 9.49
N ASP A 206 -20.85 9.31 8.24
CA ASP A 206 -21.36 8.24 7.40
C ASP A 206 -20.28 7.64 6.48
N LEU A 207 -20.57 6.48 5.86
CA LEU A 207 -19.66 5.81 4.93
C LEU A 207 -19.79 6.32 3.48
N ARG A 208 -20.06 7.62 3.27
CA ARG A 208 -20.20 8.23 1.92
C ARG A 208 -19.03 7.93 0.99
N LEU A 209 -17.80 7.94 1.51
CA LEU A 209 -16.60 7.65 0.72
C LEU A 209 -16.65 6.23 0.13
N PHE A 210 -17.17 5.24 0.87
CA PHE A 210 -17.31 3.88 0.38
C PHE A 210 -18.32 3.81 -0.77
N HIS A 211 -19.49 4.46 -0.62
CA HIS A 211 -20.49 4.50 -1.69
C HIS A 211 -19.96 5.15 -2.98
N GLN A 212 -19.20 6.24 -2.84
CA GLN A 212 -18.62 6.93 -3.98
C GLN A 212 -17.55 6.09 -4.69
N ILE A 213 -16.66 5.43 -3.93
CA ILE A 213 -15.66 4.51 -4.50
C ILE A 213 -16.35 3.34 -5.20
N ALA A 214 -17.35 2.74 -4.57
CA ALA A 214 -18.09 1.64 -5.16
C ALA A 214 -18.77 2.05 -6.47
N LYS A 215 -19.32 3.26 -6.55
CA LYS A 215 -19.89 3.80 -7.80
C LYS A 215 -18.84 3.98 -8.90
N ILE A 216 -17.65 4.48 -8.56
CA ILE A 216 -16.56 4.67 -9.53
C ILE A 216 -16.04 3.32 -10.05
N ALA A 217 -15.89 2.33 -9.17
CA ALA A 217 -15.39 1.00 -9.52
C ALA A 217 -16.28 0.27 -10.56
N GLN A 218 -17.56 0.64 -10.68
CA GLN A 218 -18.48 0.06 -11.67
C GLN A 218 -18.21 0.54 -13.11
N SER A 219 -17.59 1.71 -13.31
CA SER A 219 -17.48 2.30 -14.65
C SER A 219 -16.30 1.73 -15.46
N GLN A 220 -15.07 1.92 -14.99
CA GLN A 220 -13.86 1.42 -15.65
C GLN A 220 -12.77 1.07 -14.63
N PRO A 221 -12.60 -0.22 -14.29
CA PRO A 221 -11.62 -0.63 -13.30
C PRO A 221 -10.17 -0.39 -13.75
N CYS A 222 -9.30 -0.27 -12.75
CA CYS A 222 -7.88 -0.10 -12.88
C CYS A 222 -7.27 -1.35 -13.55
N PRO A 223 -6.38 -1.18 -14.55
CA PRO A 223 -5.75 -2.30 -15.24
C PRO A 223 -4.77 -3.09 -14.37
N GLY A 224 -4.43 -2.57 -13.18
CA GLY A 224 -3.29 -3.06 -12.40
C GLY A 224 -1.99 -2.89 -13.20
N ASP A 225 -1.22 -3.97 -13.29
CA ASP A 225 0.09 -4.01 -13.96
C ASP A 225 0.02 -4.15 -15.49
N ARG A 226 -1.18 -4.16 -16.08
CA ARG A 226 -1.35 -4.35 -17.52
C ARG A 226 -1.17 -3.05 -18.30
N VAL A 227 -0.42 -3.11 -19.38
CA VAL A 227 -0.38 -2.05 -20.41
C VAL A 227 -1.68 -2.11 -21.20
N VAL A 228 -2.33 -0.96 -21.34
CA VAL A 228 -3.69 -0.88 -21.90
C VAL A 228 -3.89 0.42 -22.67
N LEU A 229 -4.66 0.34 -23.77
CA LEU A 229 -5.03 1.48 -24.58
C LEU A 229 -6.26 2.17 -23.97
N ARG A 230 -6.09 3.37 -23.38
CA ARG A 230 -7.20 4.15 -22.80
C ARG A 230 -6.88 5.64 -22.71
N SER A 231 -7.87 6.44 -22.33
CA SER A 231 -7.65 7.82 -21.89
C SER A 231 -6.97 7.85 -20.52
N TRP A 232 -5.90 8.62 -20.42
CA TRP A 232 -5.10 8.78 -19.20
C TRP A 232 -5.23 10.18 -18.64
N TYR A 233 -5.12 10.27 -17.31
CA TYR A 233 -5.14 11.50 -16.55
C TYR A 233 -3.79 11.73 -15.88
N SER A 234 -3.41 12.99 -15.75
CA SER A 234 -2.17 13.40 -15.11
C SER A 234 -2.36 14.80 -14.50
N ILE A 235 -1.36 15.29 -13.78
CA ILE A 235 -1.36 16.62 -13.18
C ILE A 235 -0.63 17.59 -14.12
N GLN A 236 -1.09 18.84 -14.13
CA GLN A 236 -0.44 19.90 -14.91
C GLN A 236 1.00 20.10 -14.46
N ASN A 237 1.93 20.11 -15.43
CA ASN A 237 3.33 20.38 -15.17
C ASN A 237 3.55 21.90 -15.10
N PRO A 238 4.06 22.46 -13.98
CA PRO A 238 4.36 23.89 -13.89
C PRO A 238 5.60 24.30 -14.70
N SER A 239 6.48 23.35 -15.02
CA SER A 239 7.78 23.61 -15.67
C SER A 239 7.77 23.37 -17.18
N ARG A 240 6.75 22.69 -17.71
CA ARG A 240 6.60 22.37 -19.14
C ARG A 240 5.17 22.63 -19.56
N ASP A 241 4.97 23.04 -20.81
CA ASP A 241 3.61 23.14 -21.36
C ASP A 241 3.04 21.72 -21.52
N GLY A 242 2.05 21.36 -20.69
CA GLY A 242 1.40 20.04 -20.68
C GLY A 242 1.32 19.36 -19.31
N THR A 243 1.23 18.03 -19.34
CA THR A 243 1.11 17.17 -18.15
C THR A 243 2.43 16.50 -17.78
N LEU A 244 2.50 15.88 -16.59
CA LEU A 244 3.65 15.06 -16.21
C LEU A 244 3.73 13.80 -17.09
N PRO A 245 4.80 13.60 -17.87
CA PRO A 245 4.88 12.53 -18.88
C PRO A 245 4.94 11.13 -18.25
N ASP A 246 5.62 10.99 -17.11
CA ASP A 246 5.85 9.70 -16.44
C ASP A 246 4.79 9.39 -15.36
N PHE A 247 3.72 10.17 -15.30
CA PHE A 247 2.64 10.03 -14.32
C PHE A 247 1.29 9.92 -15.03
N ASN A 248 0.96 8.72 -15.50
CA ASN A 248 -0.31 8.42 -16.16
C ASN A 248 -1.24 7.63 -15.24
N VAL A 249 -2.43 8.16 -14.94
CA VAL A 249 -3.40 7.59 -14.00
C VAL A 249 -4.68 7.21 -14.74
N CYS A 250 -5.24 6.03 -14.44
CA CYS A 250 -6.51 5.61 -15.04
C CYS A 250 -7.71 6.38 -14.44
N TYR A 251 -8.85 6.35 -15.12
CA TYR A 251 -10.08 7.01 -14.68
C TYR A 251 -10.48 6.66 -13.24
N GLU A 252 -10.55 5.37 -12.88
CA GLU A 252 -10.93 4.95 -11.52
C GLU A 252 -10.01 5.54 -10.46
N CYS A 253 -8.68 5.43 -10.63
CA CYS A 253 -7.73 5.94 -9.64
C CYS A 253 -7.80 7.46 -9.53
N ALA A 254 -7.87 8.19 -10.66
CA ALA A 254 -7.96 9.64 -10.65
C ALA A 254 -9.24 10.12 -9.94
N LYS A 255 -10.40 9.57 -10.29
CA LYS A 255 -11.69 9.95 -9.69
C LYS A 255 -11.81 9.51 -8.23
N THR A 256 -11.23 8.37 -7.87
CA THR A 256 -11.19 7.91 -6.49
C THR A 256 -10.34 8.84 -5.62
N ILE A 257 -9.20 9.32 -6.14
CA ILE A 257 -8.38 10.31 -5.43
C ILE A 257 -9.15 11.61 -5.24
N GLU A 258 -9.83 12.12 -6.27
CA GLU A 258 -10.64 13.35 -6.15
C GLU A 258 -11.76 13.21 -5.10
N VAL A 259 -12.38 12.02 -4.99
CA VAL A 259 -13.37 11.71 -3.96
C VAL A 259 -12.75 11.68 -2.56
N LEU A 260 -11.62 11.00 -2.41
CA LEU A 260 -10.94 10.85 -1.12
C LEU A 260 -10.32 12.17 -0.65
N LEU A 261 -9.89 13.01 -1.59
CA LEU A 261 -9.16 14.25 -1.36
C LEU A 261 -9.85 15.41 -2.11
N PRO A 262 -10.95 15.97 -1.57
CA PRO A 262 -11.78 16.95 -2.28
C PRO A 262 -11.04 18.20 -2.75
N SER A 263 -9.99 18.62 -2.03
CA SER A 263 -9.14 19.76 -2.42
C SER A 263 -8.45 19.58 -3.77
N LEU A 264 -8.27 18.34 -4.24
CA LEU A 264 -7.65 18.01 -5.54
C LEU A 264 -8.67 17.77 -6.66
N THR A 265 -9.95 18.05 -6.41
CA THR A 265 -11.00 17.90 -7.43
C THR A 265 -10.67 18.74 -8.66
N GLY A 266 -10.60 18.10 -9.84
CA GLY A 266 -10.30 18.78 -11.10
C GLY A 266 -8.81 19.01 -11.35
N CYS A 267 -7.92 18.58 -10.46
CA CYS A 267 -6.47 18.67 -10.69
C CYS A 267 -5.95 17.61 -11.67
N PHE A 268 -6.70 16.51 -11.85
CA PHE A 268 -6.38 15.47 -12.82
C PHE A 268 -6.95 15.83 -14.19
N ILE A 269 -6.09 16.27 -15.09
CA ILE A 269 -6.42 16.63 -16.47
C ILE A 269 -6.02 15.52 -17.43
N GLN A 270 -6.72 15.38 -18.55
CA GLN A 270 -6.41 14.37 -19.54
C GLN A 270 -5.06 14.66 -20.22
N THR A 271 -4.16 13.67 -20.30
CA THR A 271 -2.74 13.84 -20.70
C THR A 271 -2.55 14.43 -22.10
N GLN A 272 -3.54 14.34 -23.00
CA GLN A 272 -3.41 14.81 -24.39
C GLN A 272 -4.54 15.75 -24.80
N ALA A 273 -4.18 16.87 -25.43
CA ALA A 273 -5.11 17.86 -25.99
C ALA A 273 -6.04 17.30 -27.09
N THR A 274 -5.67 16.19 -27.73
CA THR A 274 -6.42 15.54 -28.82
C THR A 274 -7.22 14.30 -28.40
N ALA A 275 -7.33 14.00 -27.10
CA ALA A 275 -8.15 12.90 -26.57
C ALA A 275 -7.87 11.50 -27.18
N MET A 276 -6.69 11.27 -27.78
CA MET A 276 -6.35 9.95 -28.30
C MET A 276 -5.95 8.99 -27.16
N PRO A 277 -6.52 7.77 -27.12
CA PRO A 277 -6.07 6.72 -26.22
C PRO A 277 -4.58 6.41 -26.44
N SER A 278 -3.83 6.19 -25.36
CA SER A 278 -2.44 5.75 -25.42
C SER A 278 -2.21 4.49 -24.60
N ASN A 279 -1.14 3.75 -24.91
CA ASN A 279 -0.74 2.57 -24.17
C ASN A 279 0.12 2.99 -22.97
N ASN A 280 -0.43 2.92 -21.76
CA ASN A 280 0.33 3.13 -20.54
C ASN A 280 -0.07 2.12 -19.45
N ILE A 281 0.62 2.21 -18.32
CA ILE A 281 0.31 1.52 -17.07
C ILE A 281 -0.11 2.58 -16.04
N CYS A 282 -1.07 2.25 -15.17
CA CYS A 282 -1.50 3.20 -14.14
C CYS A 282 -0.40 3.45 -13.09
N ALA A 283 -0.01 4.72 -12.92
CA ALA A 283 0.95 5.17 -11.92
C ALA A 283 0.41 5.00 -10.48
N MET A 284 -0.91 4.97 -10.30
CA MET A 284 -1.60 4.71 -9.02
C MET A 284 -2.06 3.26 -8.87
N ARG A 285 -1.51 2.32 -9.65
CA ARG A 285 -1.78 0.90 -9.43
C ARG A 285 -1.24 0.45 -8.07
N TYR A 286 -2.02 -0.36 -7.39
CA TYR A 286 -1.62 -0.97 -6.15
C TYR A 286 -0.94 -2.31 -6.40
N HIS A 287 0.22 -2.49 -5.79
CA HIS A 287 0.90 -3.78 -5.70
C HIS A 287 1.57 -3.81 -4.31
N PRO A 288 1.45 -4.91 -3.53
CA PRO A 288 2.00 -4.96 -2.16
C PRO A 288 3.48 -4.57 -2.08
N ASP A 289 4.29 -5.02 -3.04
CA ASP A 289 5.73 -4.75 -3.08
C ASP A 289 6.10 -3.35 -3.61
N ARG A 290 5.10 -2.56 -4.06
CA ARG A 290 5.30 -1.27 -4.73
C ARG A 290 5.04 -0.09 -3.80
N LYS A 291 6.12 0.53 -3.32
CA LYS A 291 6.07 1.70 -2.43
C LYS A 291 5.52 2.98 -3.07
N ARG A 292 5.62 3.12 -4.41
CA ARG A 292 5.21 4.35 -5.11
C ARG A 292 3.75 4.71 -4.91
N PHE A 293 2.86 3.72 -4.79
CA PHE A 293 1.45 3.99 -4.50
C PHE A 293 1.29 4.80 -3.20
N VAL A 294 1.97 4.35 -2.14
CA VAL A 294 1.97 5.03 -0.84
C VAL A 294 2.61 6.41 -0.95
N LEU A 295 3.77 6.54 -1.61
CA LEU A 295 4.47 7.82 -1.75
C LEU A 295 3.68 8.86 -2.57
N TYR A 296 3.03 8.45 -3.65
CA TYR A 296 2.18 9.34 -4.43
C TYR A 296 0.96 9.78 -3.62
N PHE A 297 0.28 8.84 -2.95
CA PHE A 297 -0.88 9.17 -2.13
C PHE A 297 -0.50 10.08 -0.96
N ASP A 298 0.62 9.82 -0.28
CA ASP A 298 1.19 10.64 0.79
C ASP A 298 1.44 12.09 0.33
N ALA A 299 2.05 12.26 -0.85
CA ALA A 299 2.30 13.58 -1.42
C ALA A 299 0.98 14.33 -1.69
N MET A 300 -0.05 13.63 -2.20
CA MET A 300 -1.36 14.21 -2.46
C MET A 300 -2.12 14.54 -1.17
N GLU A 301 -2.16 13.61 -0.20
CA GLU A 301 -2.80 13.81 1.10
C GLU A 301 -2.16 14.99 1.85
N THR A 302 -0.83 15.05 1.91
CA THR A 302 -0.11 16.13 2.56
C THR A 302 -0.37 17.48 1.90
N THR A 303 -0.49 17.51 0.56
CA THR A 303 -0.84 18.74 -0.17
C THR A 303 -2.26 19.20 0.17
N CYS A 304 -3.21 18.27 0.31
CA CYS A 304 -4.57 18.57 0.74
C CYS A 304 -4.63 19.09 2.17
N ASP A 305 -3.96 18.42 3.10
CA ASP A 305 -3.92 18.83 4.51
C ASP A 305 -3.35 20.24 4.66
N GLN A 306 -2.30 20.57 3.91
CA GLN A 306 -1.73 21.91 3.86
C GLN A 306 -2.71 22.94 3.30
N ALA A 307 -3.42 22.61 2.21
CA ALA A 307 -4.42 23.49 1.60
C ALA A 307 -5.58 23.77 2.56
N ILE A 308 -6.07 22.75 3.27
CA ILE A 308 -7.13 22.86 4.27
C ILE A 308 -6.66 23.71 5.44
N ALA A 309 -5.47 23.44 5.99
CA ALA A 309 -4.90 24.20 7.11
C ALA A 309 -4.67 25.68 6.76
N ALA A 310 -4.24 25.96 5.53
CA ALA A 310 -4.03 27.33 5.04
C ALA A 310 -5.31 28.01 4.51
N THR A 311 -6.44 27.28 4.44
CA THR A 311 -7.69 27.74 3.78
C THR A 311 -7.41 28.29 2.36
N SER A 312 -6.54 27.60 1.61
CA SER A 312 -6.09 28.02 0.28
C SER A 312 -6.29 26.93 -0.76
N ALA A 313 -6.11 27.28 -2.03
CA ALA A 313 -6.00 26.28 -3.09
C ALA A 313 -4.76 25.39 -2.87
N PRO A 314 -4.80 24.11 -3.29
CA PRO A 314 -3.63 23.23 -3.22
C PRO A 314 -2.49 23.76 -4.08
N ASN A 315 -1.26 23.62 -3.59
CA ASN A 315 -0.07 24.01 -4.32
C ASN A 315 0.30 22.94 -5.36
N ILE A 316 -0.37 22.98 -6.51
CA ILE A 316 -0.15 22.05 -7.63
C ILE A 316 1.30 22.07 -8.14
N PRO A 317 1.98 23.22 -8.26
CA PRO A 317 3.39 23.21 -8.66
C PRO A 317 4.31 22.42 -7.72
N SER A 318 4.10 22.53 -6.41
CA SER A 318 4.86 21.78 -5.40
C SER A 318 4.55 20.29 -5.44
N LEU A 319 3.28 19.93 -5.61
CA LEU A 319 2.83 18.55 -5.79
C LEU A 319 3.44 17.92 -7.05
N ALA A 320 3.35 18.62 -8.19
CA ALA A 320 3.90 18.15 -9.46
C ALA A 320 5.40 17.90 -9.36
N LYS A 321 6.16 18.80 -8.72
CA LYS A 321 7.60 18.62 -8.47
C LYS A 321 7.89 17.42 -7.57
N THR A 322 7.03 17.14 -6.60
CA THR A 322 7.19 15.98 -5.71
C THR A 322 6.89 14.68 -6.46
N ILE A 323 5.83 14.64 -7.25
CA ILE A 323 5.47 13.49 -8.08
C ILE A 323 6.55 13.22 -9.13
N ASP A 324 7.03 14.26 -9.82
CA ASP A 324 8.10 14.16 -10.82
C ASP A 324 9.39 13.57 -10.22
N ARG A 325 9.73 13.95 -8.99
CA ARG A 325 10.86 13.34 -8.25
C ARG A 325 10.63 11.87 -7.91
N ILE A 326 9.41 11.49 -7.53
CA ILE A 326 9.07 10.08 -7.26
C ILE A 326 9.08 9.26 -8.56
N SER A 327 8.70 9.86 -9.70
CA SER A 327 8.70 9.19 -11.02
C SER A 327 10.06 9.19 -11.72
N MET A 328 11.02 10.01 -11.26
CA MET A 328 12.32 10.22 -11.93
C MET A 328 13.14 8.93 -12.11
N PHE A 329 12.98 7.96 -11.21
CA PHE A 329 13.63 6.65 -11.35
C PHE A 329 12.66 5.62 -11.91
N THR A 330 13.18 4.57 -12.53
CA THR A 330 12.38 3.39 -12.86
C THR A 330 12.14 2.56 -11.59
N GLU A 331 10.94 1.97 -11.48
CA GLU A 331 10.60 1.13 -10.31
C GLU A 331 11.64 0.04 -10.15
N CYS A 332 12.04 -0.25 -8.91
CA CYS A 332 12.96 -1.34 -8.64
C CYS A 332 12.46 -2.63 -9.32
N ARG A 333 13.24 -3.16 -10.26
CA ARG A 333 12.93 -4.40 -10.99
C ARG A 333 13.42 -5.65 -10.27
N GLU A 334 13.78 -5.51 -9.00
CA GLU A 334 14.24 -6.61 -8.13
C GLU A 334 15.44 -7.34 -8.75
N ASP A 335 15.32 -8.66 -8.89
CA ASP A 335 16.28 -9.58 -9.49
C ASP A 335 16.17 -9.66 -11.03
N ARG A 336 15.25 -8.92 -11.65
CA ARG A 336 15.13 -8.93 -13.11
C ARG A 336 16.25 -8.09 -13.73
N PRO A 337 17.04 -8.67 -14.65
CA PRO A 337 18.09 -7.92 -15.33
C PRO A 337 17.48 -6.85 -16.23
N VAL A 338 17.91 -5.60 -16.05
CA VAL A 338 17.46 -4.46 -16.87
C VAL A 338 18.63 -3.91 -17.65
N ALA A 339 18.41 -3.70 -18.95
CA ALA A 339 19.42 -3.20 -19.86
C ALA A 339 19.32 -1.69 -20.09
N GLY A 340 20.46 -1.00 -20.14
CA GLY A 340 20.56 0.39 -20.55
C GLY A 340 20.05 1.44 -19.54
N GLU A 341 19.77 1.03 -18.31
CA GLU A 341 19.26 1.90 -17.24
C GLU A 341 20.38 2.54 -16.40
N ASN A 342 20.01 3.51 -15.57
CA ASN A 342 20.89 4.24 -14.67
C ASN A 342 20.98 3.56 -13.29
N TRP A 343 22.19 3.20 -12.87
CA TRP A 343 22.47 2.46 -11.63
C TRP A 343 23.47 3.18 -10.74
N TYR A 344 23.24 3.13 -9.43
CA TYR A 344 24.22 3.54 -8.42
C TYR A 344 25.13 2.36 -8.10
N VAL A 345 26.44 2.60 -8.11
CA VAL A 345 27.47 1.57 -7.86
C VAL A 345 28.46 2.04 -6.82
N MET A 346 29.04 1.11 -6.06
CA MET A 346 30.15 1.42 -5.18
C MET A 346 31.46 1.52 -5.98
N GLN A 347 32.39 2.37 -5.54
CA GLN A 347 33.70 2.50 -6.17
C GLN A 347 34.58 1.26 -5.94
N TYR A 348 34.53 0.65 -4.75
CA TYR A 348 35.35 -0.54 -4.44
C TYR A 348 34.63 -1.87 -4.66
N LEU A 349 33.30 -1.87 -4.83
CA LEU A 349 32.47 -3.07 -5.02
C LEU A 349 31.47 -2.85 -6.17
N PRO A 350 31.93 -2.82 -7.44
CA PRO A 350 31.08 -2.58 -8.61
C PRO A 350 29.98 -3.63 -8.78
N GLU A 351 30.15 -4.82 -8.18
CA GLU A 351 29.17 -5.90 -8.11
C GLU A 351 27.89 -5.48 -7.37
N LEU A 352 27.97 -4.50 -6.46
CA LEU A 352 26.82 -3.97 -5.75
C LEU A 352 26.12 -2.86 -6.55
N THR A 353 25.27 -3.27 -7.49
CA THR A 353 24.42 -2.38 -8.29
C THR A 353 23.09 -2.08 -7.60
N VAL A 354 22.71 -0.80 -7.53
CA VAL A 354 21.51 -0.33 -6.81
C VAL A 354 20.69 0.60 -7.70
N CYS A 355 19.38 0.35 -7.81
CA CYS A 355 18.48 1.22 -8.57
C CYS A 355 18.21 2.54 -7.80
N GLY A 356 17.65 3.55 -8.47
CA GLY A 356 17.35 4.83 -7.82
C GLY A 356 16.43 4.73 -6.61
N ASP A 357 15.38 3.90 -6.68
CA ASP A 357 14.45 3.67 -5.57
C ASP A 357 15.16 3.13 -4.33
N CYS A 358 15.98 2.07 -4.48
CA CYS A 358 16.70 1.49 -3.35
C CYS A 358 17.84 2.38 -2.84
N TYR A 359 18.41 3.23 -3.71
CA TYR A 359 19.42 4.20 -3.32
C TYR A 359 18.83 5.27 -2.40
N ASP A 360 17.70 5.88 -2.79
CA ASP A 360 17.03 6.90 -1.98
C ASP A 360 16.46 6.32 -0.67
N ASP A 361 15.95 5.09 -0.68
CA ASP A 361 15.37 4.44 0.50
C ASP A 361 16.42 3.95 1.52
N VAL A 362 17.53 3.39 1.05
CA VAL A 362 18.46 2.62 1.90
C VAL A 362 19.82 3.29 2.03
N VAL A 363 20.38 3.76 0.92
CA VAL A 363 21.76 4.25 0.87
C VAL A 363 21.83 5.69 1.35
N LYS A 364 20.99 6.57 0.80
CA LYS A 364 20.99 8.01 1.09
C LYS A 364 20.76 8.35 2.56
N PRO A 365 19.83 7.71 3.30
CA PRO A 365 19.70 7.94 4.74
C PRO A 365 20.98 7.58 5.50
N ARG A 366 21.72 6.56 5.04
CA ARG A 366 22.99 6.13 5.66
C ARG A 366 24.15 7.08 5.33
N ILE A 367 24.16 7.70 4.15
CA ILE A 367 25.11 8.76 3.82
C ILE A 367 24.92 9.96 4.77
N LEU A 368 23.67 10.33 5.04
CA LEU A 368 23.33 11.42 5.96
C LEU A 368 23.69 11.10 7.42
N GLN A 369 23.58 9.83 7.83
CA GLN A 369 23.98 9.32 9.15
C GLN A 369 25.50 9.00 9.26
N ASP A 370 26.34 9.58 8.39
CA ASP A 370 27.81 9.43 8.40
C ASP A 370 28.34 7.99 8.17
N GLY A 371 27.57 7.13 7.50
CA GLY A 371 28.03 5.79 7.12
C GLY A 371 29.12 5.83 6.05
N GLN A 372 30.37 5.57 6.42
CA GLN A 372 31.53 5.56 5.51
C GLN A 372 31.37 4.55 4.35
N VAL A 373 30.85 3.35 4.63
CA VAL A 373 30.48 2.35 3.63
C VAL A 373 29.48 2.93 2.60
N ALA A 374 28.46 3.65 3.05
CA ALA A 374 27.42 4.21 2.16
C ALA A 374 27.95 5.36 1.28
N ARG A 375 28.93 6.13 1.77
CA ARG A 375 29.55 7.23 1.00
C ARG A 375 30.37 6.77 -0.20
N ASN A 376 30.72 5.49 -0.25
CA ASN A 376 31.47 4.96 -1.38
C ASN A 376 30.62 4.79 -2.65
N PHE A 377 29.29 4.91 -2.56
CA PHE A 377 28.44 4.94 -3.74
C PHE A 377 28.74 6.13 -4.64
N SER A 378 28.56 5.94 -5.95
CA SER A 378 28.67 7.01 -6.94
C SER A 378 27.63 8.09 -6.68
N MET A 379 28.05 9.36 -6.63
CA MET A 379 27.11 10.48 -6.45
C MET A 379 26.10 10.61 -7.60
N ARG A 380 26.50 10.23 -8.81
CA ARG A 380 25.64 10.17 -9.98
C ARG A 380 25.49 8.72 -10.40
N PRO A 381 24.30 8.30 -10.87
CA PRO A 381 24.13 6.98 -11.41
C PRO A 381 24.94 6.85 -12.71
N LYS A 382 25.42 5.64 -12.98
CA LYS A 382 26.10 5.26 -14.22
C LYS A 382 25.16 4.41 -15.05
N GLN A 383 25.18 4.61 -16.36
CA GLN A 383 24.44 3.74 -17.26
C GLN A 383 25.16 2.40 -17.39
N LEU A 384 24.46 1.29 -17.13
CA LEU A 384 25.01 -0.05 -17.26
C LEU A 384 24.28 -0.83 -18.34
N ASN A 385 25.00 -1.71 -19.04
CA ASN A 385 24.44 -2.52 -20.12
C ASN A 385 23.39 -3.51 -19.63
N ILE A 386 23.64 -4.16 -18.48
CA ILE A 386 22.72 -5.09 -17.82
C ILE A 386 23.06 -5.13 -16.34
N ALA A 387 22.08 -4.93 -15.47
CA ALA A 387 22.25 -5.04 -14.02
C ALA A 387 20.93 -5.42 -13.33
N THR A 388 21.05 -5.97 -12.12
CA THR A 388 19.95 -6.28 -11.20
C THR A 388 20.11 -5.43 -9.93
N CYS A 389 19.03 -5.19 -9.19
CA CYS A 389 19.15 -4.43 -7.94
C CYS A 389 19.57 -5.36 -6.80
N GLN A 390 20.74 -5.11 -6.22
CA GLN A 390 21.29 -5.93 -5.14
C GLN A 390 20.71 -5.61 -3.75
N LEU A 391 19.99 -4.49 -3.61
CA LEU A 391 19.35 -4.05 -2.37
C LEU A 391 17.82 -4.16 -2.41
N TYR A 392 17.28 -4.96 -3.32
CA TYR A 392 15.82 -5.14 -3.38
C TYR A 392 15.29 -5.88 -2.14
N SER A 393 15.97 -6.96 -1.73
CA SER A 393 15.54 -7.87 -0.67
C SER A 393 15.80 -7.34 0.74
N GLU A 394 14.95 -7.74 1.69
CA GLU A 394 15.10 -7.29 3.09
C GLU A 394 16.37 -7.86 3.73
N ARG A 395 16.77 -9.09 3.38
CA ARG A 395 18.03 -9.66 3.85
C ARG A 395 19.23 -8.82 3.41
N MET A 396 19.32 -8.43 2.14
CA MET A 396 20.45 -7.62 1.65
C MET A 396 20.42 -6.20 2.21
N ARG A 397 19.23 -5.62 2.44
CA ARG A 397 19.10 -4.36 3.17
C ARG A 397 19.67 -4.49 4.58
N GLU A 398 19.38 -5.57 5.30
CA GLU A 398 19.93 -5.77 6.65
C GLU A 398 21.44 -6.03 6.65
N VAL A 399 21.95 -6.80 5.68
CA VAL A 399 23.40 -6.97 5.46
C VAL A 399 24.07 -5.61 5.27
N PHE A 400 23.50 -4.76 4.41
CA PHE A 400 24.02 -3.42 4.15
C PHE A 400 23.95 -2.53 5.40
N ARG A 401 22.81 -2.50 6.11
CA ARG A 401 22.68 -1.75 7.37
C ARG A 401 23.70 -2.21 8.42
N LYS A 402 23.94 -3.51 8.53
CA LYS A 402 24.93 -4.09 9.45
C LYS A 402 26.36 -3.72 9.05
N ALA A 403 26.69 -3.77 7.75
CA ALA A 403 27.98 -3.35 7.23
C ALA A 403 28.23 -1.85 7.48
N CYS A 404 27.24 -0.98 7.23
CA CYS A 404 27.35 0.45 7.52
C CYS A 404 27.55 0.72 9.02
N ARG A 405 26.81 0.04 9.90
CA ARG A 405 26.92 0.21 11.36
C ARG A 405 28.31 -0.20 11.89
N ARG A 406 28.90 -1.24 11.32
CA ARG A 406 30.21 -1.78 11.75
C ARG A 406 31.39 -1.21 10.96
N ASN A 407 31.11 -0.38 9.96
CA ASN A 407 32.07 0.06 8.96
C ASN A 407 32.86 -1.10 8.32
N ASP A 408 32.21 -2.24 8.12
CA ASP A 408 32.84 -3.49 7.67
C ASP A 408 32.58 -3.74 6.18
N VAL A 409 33.52 -3.26 5.37
CA VAL A 409 33.48 -3.40 3.90
C VAL A 409 33.65 -4.85 3.46
N LYS A 410 34.53 -5.60 4.12
CA LYS A 410 34.83 -7.00 3.76
C LYS A 410 33.63 -7.91 4.01
N TYR A 411 32.89 -7.66 5.08
CA TYR A 411 31.63 -8.35 5.34
C TYR A 411 30.60 -8.11 4.23
N LEU A 412 30.45 -6.86 3.77
CA LEU A 412 29.54 -6.53 2.68
C LEU A 412 29.94 -7.23 1.38
N GLU A 413 31.21 -7.11 1.00
CA GLU A 413 31.77 -7.76 -0.20
C GLU A 413 31.53 -9.28 -0.18
N GLY A 414 31.89 -9.96 0.91
CA GLY A 414 31.68 -11.40 1.04
C GLY A 414 30.21 -11.81 0.85
N LYS A 415 29.27 -11.03 1.39
CA LYS A 415 27.83 -11.29 1.25
C LYS A 415 27.27 -10.97 -0.12
N VAL A 416 27.78 -9.94 -0.80
CA VAL A 416 27.40 -9.62 -2.18
C VAL A 416 27.87 -10.72 -3.14
N LEU A 417 29.12 -11.16 -3.01
CA LEU A 417 29.67 -12.23 -3.85
C LEU A 417 29.00 -13.58 -3.58
N GLU A 418 28.69 -13.90 -2.31
CA GLU A 418 27.91 -15.09 -1.95
C GLU A 418 26.54 -15.08 -2.65
N ARG A 419 25.84 -13.94 -2.59
CA ARG A 419 24.56 -13.75 -3.29
C ARG A 419 24.69 -13.98 -4.78
N GLN A 420 25.64 -13.32 -5.45
CA GLN A 420 25.82 -13.45 -6.89
C GLN A 420 26.10 -14.89 -7.32
N LYS A 421 26.88 -15.62 -6.52
CA LYS A 421 27.16 -17.05 -6.78
C LYS A 421 25.90 -17.91 -6.70
N ILE A 422 25.05 -17.66 -5.71
CA ILE A 422 23.78 -18.39 -5.54
C ILE A 422 22.78 -18.02 -6.65
N GLU A 423 22.63 -16.72 -6.93
CA GLU A 423 21.80 -16.19 -8.01
C GLU A 423 22.19 -16.81 -9.35
N ALA A 424 23.49 -16.82 -9.68
CA ALA A 424 24.01 -17.43 -10.90
C ALA A 424 23.72 -18.95 -10.95
N SER A 425 23.84 -19.66 -9.83
CA SER A 425 23.52 -21.09 -9.75
C SER A 425 22.03 -21.37 -10.01
N ILE A 426 21.15 -20.55 -9.43
CA ILE A 426 19.70 -20.71 -9.60
C ILE A 426 19.27 -20.34 -11.02
N HIS A 427 19.78 -19.24 -11.58
CA HIS A 427 19.51 -18.88 -12.97
C HIS A 427 20.02 -19.92 -13.96
N ALA A 428 21.20 -20.51 -13.72
CA ALA A 428 21.71 -21.58 -14.55
C ALA A 428 20.79 -22.81 -14.53
N GLU A 429 20.25 -23.16 -13.36
CA GLU A 429 19.34 -24.30 -13.21
C GLU A 429 17.96 -24.00 -13.83
N LEU A 430 17.41 -22.80 -13.62
CA LEU A 430 16.19 -22.36 -14.29
C LEU A 430 16.34 -22.36 -15.82
N ALA A 431 17.47 -21.91 -16.35
CA ALA A 431 17.73 -21.96 -17.80
C ALA A 431 17.86 -23.39 -18.34
N ARG A 432 18.33 -24.35 -17.53
CA ARG A 432 18.34 -25.78 -17.90
C ARG A 432 16.92 -26.35 -17.95
N LEU A 433 16.07 -26.00 -16.99
CA LEU A 433 14.68 -26.43 -16.94
C LEU A 433 13.82 -25.79 -18.05
N ASP A 434 14.04 -24.51 -18.36
CA ASP A 434 13.32 -23.79 -19.41
C ASP A 434 13.61 -24.35 -20.82
N LYS A 435 14.84 -24.86 -21.06
CA LYS A 435 15.16 -25.60 -22.30
C LYS A 435 14.39 -26.92 -22.45
N ARG A 436 13.83 -27.45 -21.36
CA ARG A 436 12.98 -28.66 -21.35
C ARG A 436 11.49 -28.32 -21.29
N ARG A 437 11.14 -27.04 -21.34
CA ARG A 437 9.76 -26.55 -21.19
C ARG A 437 8.86 -27.13 -22.28
N GLY A 438 7.78 -27.78 -21.85
CA GLY A 438 6.81 -28.46 -22.72
C GLY A 438 6.81 -29.99 -22.65
N GLN A 439 7.68 -30.62 -21.84
CA GLN A 439 7.70 -32.07 -21.69
C GLN A 439 6.88 -32.62 -20.50
N ASP A 440 6.80 -31.92 -19.34
CA ASP A 440 6.11 -32.44 -18.14
C ASP A 440 5.73 -31.35 -17.11
N GLU A 441 4.59 -31.53 -16.42
CA GLU A 441 4.10 -30.72 -15.27
C GLU A 441 5.10 -30.71 -14.09
N TRP A 442 5.98 -31.71 -14.02
CA TRP A 442 7.06 -31.80 -13.04
C TRP A 442 8.11 -30.69 -13.21
N THR A 443 8.40 -30.29 -14.47
CA THR A 443 9.38 -29.23 -14.76
C THR A 443 8.90 -27.87 -14.24
N GLU A 444 7.59 -27.60 -14.38
CA GLU A 444 6.99 -26.37 -13.86
C GLU A 444 7.02 -26.34 -12.31
N LYS A 445 6.72 -27.47 -11.65
CA LYS A 445 6.81 -27.59 -10.19
C LYS A 445 8.24 -27.38 -9.66
N GLU A 446 9.24 -27.92 -10.34
CA GLU A 446 10.64 -27.75 -9.91
C GLU A 446 11.13 -26.31 -10.15
N MET A 447 10.72 -25.66 -11.26
CA MET A 447 10.97 -24.23 -11.48
C MET A 447 10.34 -23.36 -10.38
N GLU A 448 9.08 -23.63 -10.01
CA GLU A 448 8.40 -22.88 -8.94
C GLU A 448 9.04 -23.11 -7.57
N LYS A 449 9.52 -24.32 -7.30
CA LYS A 449 10.28 -24.65 -6.07
C LYS A 449 11.61 -23.90 -6.01
N LEU A 450 12.36 -23.80 -7.12
CA LEU A 450 13.60 -23.02 -7.19
C LEU A 450 13.33 -21.53 -6.95
N ILE A 451 12.30 -20.96 -7.58
CA ILE A 451 11.89 -19.57 -7.36
C ILE A 451 11.47 -19.34 -5.91
N SER A 452 10.71 -20.26 -5.32
CA SER A 452 10.28 -20.19 -3.91
C SER A 452 11.49 -20.25 -2.96
N THR A 453 12.47 -21.10 -3.27
CA THR A 453 13.70 -21.25 -2.47
C THR A 453 14.53 -19.97 -2.51
N TRP A 454 14.67 -19.37 -3.70
CA TRP A 454 15.31 -18.07 -3.87
C TRP A 454 14.62 -16.96 -3.07
N LYS A 455 13.28 -16.87 -3.20
CA LYS A 455 12.47 -15.89 -2.46
C LYS A 455 12.50 -16.06 -0.95
N LYS A 456 12.77 -17.27 -0.43
CA LYS A 456 12.95 -17.51 1.01
C LYS A 456 14.36 -17.16 1.48
N TRP A 457 15.33 -17.22 0.58
CA TRP A 457 16.72 -16.91 0.88
C TRP A 457 16.99 -15.40 0.86
N GLU A 458 16.26 -14.64 0.05
CA GLU A 458 16.24 -13.16 -0.01
C GLU A 458 15.28 -12.54 1.01
#